data_AF-A0A081AVF9-F1
#
_entry.id   AF-A0A081AVF9-F1
#
_cell.length_a   1.000
_cell.length_b   1.000
_cell.length_c   1.000
_cell.angle_alpha   90.00
_cell.angle_beta   90.00
_cell.angle_gamma   90.00
#
_symmetry.space_group_name_H-M   'P 1'
#
loop_
_entity.id
_entity.type
_entity.pdbx_description
1 polymer ?
#
loop_
_entity_poly.entity_id
_entity_poly.type
_entity_poly.pdbx_seq_one_letter_code
_entity_poly.pdbx_strand_id
1 'polypeptide(L)'
;MLYDDATVLRIIRAARDELNWREIATTNGVKLRTAYSWVAAAHSAEDWENPPRLLRGRRRNTKIQDVHIDYLLGLLDDNCYLTLVEMVDALEARFGVRV
;
A
#
# COMPACT_ATOMS: atom_id res chain seq x y z
N MET A 1 -0.01 9.73 -7.59
CA MET A 1 -0.52 8.99 -8.77
C MET A 1 -0.31 9.89 -9.98
N LEU A 2 0.06 9.38 -11.17
CA LEU A 2 0.35 10.25 -12.34
C LEU A 2 -0.93 10.85 -12.96
N TYR A 3 -2.08 10.26 -12.67
CA TYR A 3 -3.40 10.68 -13.13
C TYR A 3 -4.24 11.08 -11.93
N ASP A 4 -5.18 12.01 -12.13
CA ASP A 4 -6.14 12.37 -11.09
C ASP A 4 -7.13 11.24 -10.80
N ASP A 5 -7.67 11.24 -9.58
CA ASP A 5 -8.60 10.21 -9.11
C ASP A 5 -9.91 10.21 -9.90
N ALA A 6 -10.34 11.36 -10.42
CA ALA A 6 -11.57 11.48 -11.20
C ALA A 6 -11.48 10.71 -12.54
N THR A 7 -10.33 10.76 -13.20
CA THR A 7 -10.03 10.05 -14.45
C THR A 7 -10.01 8.54 -14.21
N VAL A 8 -9.40 8.11 -13.10
CA VAL A 8 -9.35 6.71 -12.68
C VAL A 8 -10.76 6.19 -12.43
N LEU A 9 -11.55 6.91 -11.64
CA LEU A 9 -12.93 6.53 -11.34
C LEU A 9 -13.82 6.51 -12.57
N ARG A 10 -13.64 7.44 -13.51
CA ARG A 10 -14.37 7.44 -14.78
C ARG A 10 -14.13 6.15 -15.57
N ILE A 11 -12.89 5.69 -15.64
CA ILE A 11 -12.54 4.45 -16.35
C ILE A 11 -13.08 3.21 -15.61
N ILE A 12 -12.96 3.18 -14.29
CA ILE A 12 -13.39 2.03 -13.48
C ILE A 12 -14.93 1.91 -13.46
N ARG A 13 -15.65 3.02 -13.27
CA ARG A 13 -17.12 3.04 -13.34
C ARG A 13 -17.63 2.65 -14.73
N ALA A 14 -16.97 3.13 -15.79
CA ALA A 14 -17.30 2.69 -17.14
C ALA A 14 -17.11 1.17 -17.34
N ALA A 15 -16.10 0.57 -16.70
CA ALA A 15 -15.91 -0.87 -16.74
C ALA A 15 -16.99 -1.64 -15.95
N ARG A 16 -17.43 -1.09 -14.81
CA ARG A 16 -18.57 -1.64 -14.04
C ARG A 16 -19.86 -1.61 -14.84
N ASP A 17 -20.11 -0.50 -15.52
CA ASP A 17 -21.35 -0.25 -16.27
C ASP A 17 -21.31 -0.87 -17.70
N GLU A 18 -20.37 -1.80 -17.96
CA GLU A 18 -20.16 -2.49 -19.25
C GLU A 18 -19.94 -1.57 -20.47
N LEU A 19 -19.51 -0.33 -20.24
CA LEU A 19 -19.18 0.64 -21.28
C LEU A 19 -17.78 0.40 -21.85
N ASN A 20 -17.47 1.07 -22.97
CA ASN A 20 -16.15 1.00 -23.61
C ASN A 20 -15.09 1.81 -22.84
N TRP A 21 -14.69 1.32 -21.66
CA TRP A 21 -13.69 1.95 -20.80
C TRP A 21 -12.30 2.07 -21.46
N ARG A 22 -11.99 1.24 -22.48
CA ARG A 22 -10.72 1.31 -23.24
C ARG A 22 -10.65 2.58 -24.09
N GLU A 23 -11.76 2.94 -24.70
CA GLU A 23 -11.88 4.19 -25.46
C GLU A 23 -11.78 5.39 -24.51
N ILE A 24 -12.49 5.36 -23.37
CA ILE A 24 -12.40 6.40 -22.34
C ILE A 24 -10.95 6.56 -21.86
N ALA A 25 -10.24 5.47 -21.57
CA ALA A 25 -8.83 5.53 -21.17
C ALA A 25 -7.96 6.20 -22.25
N THR A 26 -8.15 5.84 -23.51
CA THR A 26 -7.41 6.39 -24.65
C THR A 26 -7.68 7.89 -24.81
N THR A 27 -8.94 8.32 -24.74
CA THR A 27 -9.34 9.74 -24.81
C THR A 27 -8.77 10.56 -23.67
N ASN A 28 -8.60 9.98 -22.48
CA ASN A 28 -7.99 10.64 -21.33
C ASN A 28 -6.45 10.49 -21.31
N GLY A 29 -5.83 9.99 -22.38
CA GLY A 29 -4.38 9.83 -22.49
C GLY A 29 -3.77 8.76 -21.57
N VAL A 30 -4.61 7.88 -21.00
CA VAL A 30 -4.17 6.80 -20.11
C VAL A 30 -3.71 5.61 -20.94
N LYS A 31 -2.49 5.11 -20.67
CA LYS A 31 -2.01 3.87 -21.29
C LYS A 31 -2.94 2.70 -20.95
N LEU A 32 -3.37 1.94 -21.97
CA LEU A 32 -4.31 0.82 -21.80
C LEU A 32 -3.86 -0.21 -20.76
N ARG A 33 -2.56 -0.52 -20.68
CA ARG A 33 -2.02 -1.44 -19.64
C ARG A 33 -2.26 -0.91 -18.22
N THR A 34 -2.16 0.41 -18.03
CA THR A 34 -2.43 1.06 -16.76
C THR A 34 -3.91 1.05 -16.44
N ALA A 35 -4.77 1.42 -17.39
CA ALA A 35 -6.22 1.34 -17.22
C ALA A 35 -6.69 -0.09 -16.91
N TYR A 36 -6.14 -1.09 -17.61
CA TYR A 36 -6.41 -2.51 -17.33
C TYR A 36 -6.04 -2.90 -15.89
N SER A 37 -4.88 -2.46 -15.40
CA SER A 37 -4.47 -2.75 -14.02
C SER A 37 -5.42 -2.15 -12.98
N TRP A 38 -6.03 -0.99 -13.28
CA TRP A 38 -7.02 -0.38 -12.40
C TRP A 38 -8.35 -1.12 -12.41
N VAL A 39 -8.86 -1.47 -13.60
CA VAL A 39 -10.09 -2.27 -13.73
C VAL A 39 -9.93 -3.63 -13.07
N ALA A 40 -8.80 -4.31 -13.30
CA ALA A 40 -8.52 -5.60 -12.66
C ALA A 40 -8.42 -5.48 -11.13
N ALA A 41 -7.81 -4.41 -10.62
CA ALA A 41 -7.73 -4.17 -9.17
C ALA A 41 -9.11 -3.90 -8.56
N ALA A 42 -9.92 -3.04 -9.19
CA ALA A 42 -11.30 -2.76 -8.78
C ALA A 42 -12.15 -4.04 -8.77
N HIS A 43 -12.05 -4.84 -9.83
CA HIS A 43 -12.74 -6.12 -9.92
C HIS A 43 -12.27 -7.12 -8.84
N SER A 44 -10.98 -7.16 -8.52
CA SER A 44 -10.45 -8.07 -7.50
C SER A 44 -10.84 -7.69 -6.07
N ALA A 45 -11.02 -6.39 -5.82
CA ALA A 45 -11.38 -5.85 -4.51
C ALA A 45 -12.88 -5.64 -4.34
N GLU A 46 -13.66 -5.83 -5.43
CA GLU A 46 -15.08 -5.46 -5.52
C GLU A 46 -15.33 -3.97 -5.17
N ASP A 47 -14.33 -3.12 -5.39
CA ASP A 47 -14.34 -1.69 -5.06
C ASP A 47 -14.26 -0.85 -6.33
N TRP A 48 -15.40 -0.32 -6.73
CA TRP A 48 -15.58 0.50 -7.94
C TRP A 48 -15.63 1.99 -7.66
N GLU A 49 -15.71 2.37 -6.38
CA GLU A 49 -15.93 3.75 -5.94
C GLU A 49 -14.65 4.41 -5.41
N ASN A 50 -13.63 3.62 -5.12
CA ASN A 50 -12.32 4.13 -4.75
C ASN A 50 -11.28 3.85 -5.84
N PRO A 51 -10.42 4.83 -6.17
CA PRO A 51 -9.31 4.60 -7.07
C PRO A 51 -8.35 3.57 -6.46
N PRO A 52 -7.97 2.50 -7.19
CA PRO A 52 -7.11 1.46 -6.66
C PRO A 52 -5.76 2.06 -6.32
N ARG A 53 -5.44 2.00 -5.02
CA ARG A 53 -4.12 2.37 -4.52
C ARG A 53 -3.16 1.27 -4.94
N LEU A 54 -2.52 1.45 -6.09
CA LEU A 54 -1.34 0.66 -6.44
C LEU A 54 -0.25 1.00 -5.42
N LEU A 55 -0.21 0.25 -4.32
CA LEU A 55 0.78 0.38 -3.27
C LEU A 55 2.17 0.24 -3.92
N ARG A 56 2.83 1.37 -4.19
CA ARG A 56 4.23 1.39 -4.57
C ARG A 56 5.03 1.07 -3.33
N GLY A 57 5.79 -0.02 -3.40
CA GLY A 57 6.45 -0.62 -2.24
C GLY A 57 5.62 -1.78 -1.70
N ARG A 58 6.03 -3.00 -2.06
CA ARG A 58 5.56 -4.20 -1.35
C ARG A 58 6.31 -4.22 -0.01
N ARG A 59 5.63 -4.47 1.12
CA ARG A 59 6.29 -4.94 2.36
C ARG A 59 6.99 -6.27 2.02
N ARG A 60 8.21 -6.21 1.48
CA ARG A 60 9.06 -7.38 1.24
C ARG A 60 9.91 -7.51 2.48
N ASN A 61 9.72 -8.62 3.20
CA ASN A 61 10.58 -9.06 4.30
C ASN A 61 10.67 -8.08 5.48
N THR A 62 9.54 -7.68 6.07
CA THR A 62 9.57 -6.93 7.33
C THR A 62 10.06 -7.86 8.44
N LYS A 63 11.35 -7.76 8.81
CA LYS A 63 11.90 -8.44 10.00
C LYS A 63 11.21 -7.98 11.29
N ILE A 64 10.73 -6.74 11.29
CA ILE A 64 9.98 -6.13 12.38
C ILE A 64 8.49 -6.40 12.21
N GLN A 65 7.87 -7.00 13.22
CA GLN A 65 6.44 -7.24 13.33
C GLN A 65 5.86 -6.31 14.40
N ASP A 66 4.54 -6.17 14.43
CA ASP A 66 3.86 -5.25 15.36
C ASP A 66 4.21 -5.56 16.83
N VAL A 67 4.37 -6.85 17.19
CA VAL A 67 4.84 -7.27 18.52
C VAL A 67 6.22 -6.72 18.91
N HIS A 68 7.12 -6.54 17.94
CA HIS A 68 8.43 -5.94 18.20
C HIS A 68 8.30 -4.43 18.42
N ILE A 69 7.35 -3.77 17.74
CA ILE A 69 7.08 -2.34 17.88
C ILE A 69 6.49 -2.07 19.27
N ASP A 70 5.48 -2.84 19.67
CA ASP A 70 4.83 -2.70 20.98
C ASP A 70 5.84 -2.88 22.13
N TYR A 71 6.76 -3.83 22.00
CA TYR A 71 7.83 -4.04 22.97
C TYR A 71 8.78 -2.83 23.07
N LEU A 72 9.23 -2.29 21.93
CA LEU A 72 10.12 -1.13 21.91
C LEU A 72 9.45 0.13 22.45
N LEU A 73 8.15 0.30 22.19
CA LEU A 73 7.36 1.40 22.75
C LEU A 73 7.30 1.30 24.27
N GLY A 74 7.06 0.11 24.82
CA GLY A 74 7.11 -0.10 26.28
C GLY A 74 8.48 0.24 26.89
N LEU A 75 9.58 -0.14 26.24
CA LEU A 75 10.91 0.22 26.71
C LEU A 75 11.18 1.74 26.68
N LEU A 76 10.62 2.44 25.69
CA LEU A 76 10.73 3.89 25.59
C LEU A 76 9.85 4.62 26.60
N ASP A 77 8.67 4.07 26.91
CA ASP A 77 7.81 4.56 27.98
C ASP A 77 8.50 4.45 29.35
N ASP A 78 9.23 3.34 29.58
CA ASP A 78 10.01 3.12 30.79
C ASP A 78 11.30 3.97 30.83
N ASN A 79 11.98 4.13 29.69
CA ASN A 79 13.20 4.92 29.55
C ASN A 79 13.25 5.66 28.21
N CYS A 80 12.94 6.95 28.25
CA CYS A 80 12.95 7.81 27.06
C CYS A 80 14.35 8.13 26.51
N TYR A 81 15.43 7.75 27.21
CA TYR A 81 16.81 7.92 26.76
C TYR A 81 17.40 6.66 26.10
N LEU A 82 16.58 5.62 25.91
CA LEU A 82 17.00 4.38 25.25
C LEU A 82 17.56 4.68 23.85
N THR A 83 18.78 4.23 23.60
CA THR A 83 19.44 4.46 22.31
C THR A 83 19.02 3.43 21.28
N LEU A 84 19.19 3.77 20.00
CA LEU A 84 18.89 2.84 18.91
C LEU A 84 19.70 1.54 18.96
N VAL A 85 20.94 1.58 19.47
CA VAL A 85 21.78 0.38 19.64
C VAL A 85 21.18 -0.53 20.70
N GLU A 86 20.82 0.02 21.85
CA GLU A 86 20.18 -0.74 22.94
C GLU A 86 18.83 -1.32 22.52
N MET A 87 18.07 -0.61 21.68
CA MET A 87 16.83 -1.13 21.09
C MET A 87 17.09 -2.36 20.21
N VAL A 88 18.13 -2.32 19.38
CA VAL A 88 18.51 -3.48 18.54
C VAL A 88 18.96 -4.65 19.40
N ASP A 89 19.81 -4.40 20.40
CA ASP A 89 20.27 -5.43 21.34
C ASP A 89 19.09 -6.06 22.10
N ALA A 90 18.11 -5.23 22.51
CA ALA A 90 16.90 -5.71 23.19
C ALA A 90 16.02 -6.57 22.28
N LEU A 91 15.91 -6.25 20.98
CA LEU A 91 15.18 -7.06 20.01
C LEU A 91 15.88 -8.39 19.72
N GLU A 92 17.22 -8.38 19.61
CA GLU A 92 18.01 -9.59 19.41
C GLU A 92 17.91 -10.50 20.65
N ALA A 93 18.06 -9.94 21.85
CA ALA A 93 17.99 -10.70 23.09
C ALA A 93 16.60 -11.30 23.34
N ARG A 94 15.52 -10.56 23.02
CA ARG A 94 14.14 -10.98 23.33
C ARG A 94 13.51 -11.85 22.23
N PHE A 95 13.75 -11.54 20.97
CA PHE A 95 13.06 -12.17 19.83
C PHE A 95 14.02 -12.87 18.85
N GLY A 96 15.34 -12.78 19.04
CA GLY A 96 16.33 -13.29 18.09
C GLY A 96 16.33 -12.52 16.76
N VAL A 97 15.77 -11.30 16.76
CA VAL A 97 15.60 -10.49 15.54
C VAL A 97 16.80 -9.60 15.37
N ARG A 98 17.59 -9.87 14.32
CA ARG A 98 18.71 -9.03 13.93
C ARG A 98 18.31 -8.09 12.81
N VAL A 99 18.15 -6.81 13.13
CA VAL A 99 17.68 -5.75 12.22
C VAL A 99 18.82 -5.30 11.32
#